data_AF-A0A382LP10-F1
#
_entry.id   AF-A0A382LP10-F1
#
_cell.length_a   1.000
_cell.length_b   1.000
_cell.length_c   1.000
_cell.angle_alpha   90.00
_cell.angle_beta   90.00
_cell.angle_gamma   90.00
#
_symmetry.space_group_name_H-M   'P 1'
#
loop_
_entity.id
_entity.type
_entity.pdbx_description
1 polymer ?
#
loop_
_entity_poly.entity_id
_entity_poly.type
_entity_poly.pdbx_seq_one_letter_code
_entity_poly.pdbx_strand_id
1 'polypeptide(L)'
;MKDKNLPDDNNYISVEELTKKANQIVEQLEKEKNLENSLNNYQELIKINNIIEKKFQKKSKEINQLTREKINKIIKKKNEK
;
A
#
# COMPACT_ATOMS: atom_id res chain seq x y z
N MET A 1 -0.81 -19.00 -14.23
CA MET A 1 0.07 -18.09 -14.98
C MET A 1 1.14 -17.59 -14.02
N LYS A 2 2.42 -17.54 -14.42
CA LYS A 2 3.51 -17.08 -13.55
C LYS A 2 3.36 -15.57 -13.39
N ASP A 3 2.94 -15.13 -12.20
CA ASP A 3 2.97 -13.71 -11.83
C ASP A 3 4.40 -13.22 -12.01
N LYS A 4 4.59 -12.40 -13.05
CA LYS A 4 5.84 -11.68 -13.27
C LYS A 4 6.00 -10.73 -12.08
N ASN A 5 6.87 -11.10 -11.14
CA ASN A 5 7.49 -10.17 -10.20
C ASN A 5 8.34 -9.19 -11.01
N LEU A 6 7.68 -8.23 -11.68
CA LEU A 6 8.34 -7.02 -12.12
C LEU A 6 8.79 -6.28 -10.86
N PRO A 7 10.01 -5.70 -10.86
CA PRO A 7 10.39 -4.79 -9.80
C PRO A 7 9.35 -3.67 -9.77
N ASP A 8 8.67 -3.52 -8.64
CA ASP A 8 7.66 -2.48 -8.47
C ASP A 8 8.45 -1.16 -8.37
N ASP A 9 8.62 -0.46 -9.49
CA ASP A 9 9.23 0.88 -9.56
C ASP A 9 8.55 1.88 -8.60
N ASN A 10 7.37 1.54 -8.07
CA ASN A 10 6.66 2.28 -7.03
C ASN A 10 7.22 2.11 -5.61
N ASN A 11 8.34 1.40 -5.42
CA ASN A 11 8.92 1.23 -4.08
C ASN A 11 9.41 2.55 -3.46
N TYR A 12 9.72 3.57 -4.28
CA TYR A 12 10.24 4.85 -3.82
C TYR A 12 9.17 5.81 -3.30
N ILE A 13 7.94 5.75 -3.82
CA ILE A 13 6.86 6.67 -3.42
C ILE A 13 6.29 6.23 -2.07
N SER A 14 6.17 7.17 -1.14
CA SER A 14 5.58 6.92 0.20
C SER A 14 4.07 6.68 0.13
N VAL A 15 3.50 6.05 1.17
CA VAL A 15 2.04 5.91 1.29
C VAL A 15 1.38 7.29 1.35
N GLU A 16 1.98 8.23 2.09
CA GLU A 16 1.50 9.61 2.19
C GLU A 16 1.37 10.31 0.83
N GLU A 17 2.39 10.17 -0.03
CA GLU A 17 2.37 10.78 -1.36
C GLU A 17 1.34 10.13 -2.28
N LEU A 18 1.21 8.80 -2.22
CA LEU A 18 0.16 8.09 -2.96
C LEU A 18 -1.24 8.49 -2.51
N THR A 19 -1.46 8.64 -1.21
CA THR A 19 -2.75 9.10 -0.66
C THR A 19 -3.05 10.54 -1.07
N LYS A 20 -2.06 11.44 -1.05
CA LYS A 20 -2.23 12.81 -1.56
C LYS A 20 -2.63 12.81 -3.03
N LYS A 21 -1.95 12.01 -3.86
CA LYS A 21 -2.27 11.88 -5.29
C LYS A 21 -3.67 11.30 -5.52
N ALA A 22 -4.06 10.28 -4.74
CA ALA A 22 -5.40 9.70 -4.79
C ALA A 22 -6.47 10.76 -4.46
N ASN A 23 -6.28 11.54 -3.40
CA ASN A 23 -7.20 12.60 -3.01
C ASN A 23 -7.33 13.68 -4.09
N GLN A 24 -6.22 14.10 -4.71
CA GLN A 24 -6.25 15.04 -5.83
C GLN A 24 -7.06 14.51 -7.01
N ILE A 25 -6.93 13.22 -7.34
CA ILE A 25 -7.70 12.59 -8.41
C ILE A 25 -9.18 12.54 -8.04
N VAL A 26 -9.53 12.20 -6.79
CA VAL A 26 -10.92 12.23 -6.32
C VAL A 26 -11.52 13.63 -6.45
N GLU A 27 -10.80 14.68 -6.01
CA GLU A 27 -11.26 16.07 -6.17
C GLU A 27 -11.48 16.47 -7.64
N GLN A 28 -10.67 15.95 -8.57
CA GLN A 28 -10.86 16.17 -10.00
C GLN A 28 -12.10 15.42 -10.52
N LEU A 29 -12.27 14.17 -10.12
CA LEU A 29 -13.42 13.34 -10.49
C LEU A 29 -14.75 13.93 -9.98
N GLU A 30 -14.77 14.50 -8.77
CA GLU A 30 -15.95 15.15 -8.19
C GLU A 30 -16.38 16.42 -8.95
N LYS A 31 -15.44 17.08 -9.64
CA LYS A 31 -15.69 18.30 -10.42
C LYS A 31 -16.03 17.99 -11.89
N GLU A 32 -15.65 16.83 -12.40
CA GLU A 32 -15.87 16.43 -13.77
C GLU A 32 -17.31 15.91 -13.96
N LYS A 33 -18.03 16.49 -14.93
CA LYS A 33 -19.42 16.12 -15.24
C LYS A 33 -19.49 15.09 -16.36
N ASN A 34 -18.46 15.03 -17.21
CA ASN A 34 -18.39 14.09 -18.32
C ASN A 34 -17.61 12.83 -17.89
N LEU A 35 -18.34 11.71 -17.78
CA LEU A 35 -17.78 10.43 -17.39
C LEU A 35 -16.67 9.95 -18.33
N GLU A 36 -16.78 10.21 -19.64
CA GLU A 36 -15.79 9.78 -20.63
C GLU A 36 -14.44 10.47 -20.41
N ASN A 37 -14.46 11.78 -20.11
CA ASN A 37 -13.27 12.55 -19.76
C ASN A 37 -12.60 12.04 -18.47
N SER A 38 -13.40 11.45 -17.58
CA SER A 38 -12.95 10.97 -16.27
C SER A 38 -12.35 9.56 -16.28
N LEU A 39 -12.48 8.81 -17.39
CA LEU A 39 -12.12 7.38 -17.44
C LEU A 39 -10.65 7.13 -17.07
N ASN A 40 -9.74 7.96 -17.58
CA ASN A 40 -8.30 7.85 -17.28
C ASN A 40 -8.02 8.09 -15.80
N ASN A 41 -8.65 9.11 -15.21
CA ASN A 41 -8.51 9.46 -13.80
C ASN A 41 -9.03 8.33 -12.90
N TYR A 42 -10.18 7.72 -13.25
CA TYR A 42 -10.68 6.55 -12.53
C TYR A 42 -9.72 5.35 -12.59
N GLN A 43 -9.18 5.05 -13.78
CA GLN A 43 -8.21 3.97 -13.93
C GLN A 43 -6.92 4.24 -13.14
N GLU A 44 -6.47 5.48 -13.10
CA GLU A 44 -5.31 5.87 -12.30
C GLU A 44 -5.58 5.76 -10.80
N LEU A 45 -6.75 6.19 -10.32
CA LEU A 45 -7.17 6.05 -8.93
C LEU A 45 -7.17 4.58 -8.49
N ILE A 46 -7.69 3.67 -9.32
CA ILE A 46 -7.68 2.23 -9.04
C ILE A 46 -6.25 1.70 -8.91
N LYS A 47 -5.34 2.10 -9.83
CA LYS A 47 -3.93 1.70 -9.76
C LYS A 47 -3.26 2.19 -8.48
N ILE A 48 -3.48 3.44 -8.11
CA ILE A 48 -2.91 4.03 -6.89
C ILE A 48 -3.43 3.31 -5.64
N ASN A 49 -4.75 3.06 -5.56
CA ASN A 49 -5.35 2.35 -4.43
C ASN A 49 -4.78 0.93 -4.28
N ASN A 50 -4.58 0.21 -5.39
CA ASN A 50 -3.97 -1.12 -5.36
C ASN A 50 -2.52 -1.08 -4.84
N ILE A 51 -1.76 -0.04 -5.15
CA ILE A 51 -0.39 0.14 -4.64
C ILE A 51 -0.42 0.44 -3.14
N ILE A 52 -1.31 1.33 -2.70
CA ILE A 52 -1.52 1.66 -1.28
C ILE A 52 -1.86 0.39 -0.49
N GLU A 53 -2.83 -0.39 -0.98
CA GLU A 53 -3.25 -1.65 -0.35
C GLU A 53 -2.06 -2.60 -0.19
N LYS A 54 -1.29 -2.84 -1.25
CA LYS A 54 -0.10 -3.70 -1.21
C LYS A 54 0.93 -3.21 -0.18
N LYS A 55 1.17 -1.89 -0.09
CA LYS A 55 2.08 -1.32 0.92
C LYS A 55 1.58 -1.55 2.34
N PHE A 56 0.28 -1.37 2.60
CA PHE A 56 -0.32 -1.66 3.91
C PHE A 56 -0.22 -3.14 4.27
N GLN A 57 -0.56 -4.04 3.34
CA GLN A 57 -0.45 -5.49 3.55
C GLN A 57 0.99 -5.90 3.88
N LYS A 58 1.98 -5.36 3.15
CA LYS A 58 3.41 -5.62 3.40
C LYS A 58 3.83 -5.14 4.79
N LYS A 59 3.49 -3.89 5.16
CA LYS A 59 3.84 -3.33 6.47
C LYS A 59 3.17 -4.09 7.61
N SER A 60 1.92 -4.49 7.45
CA SER A 60 1.21 -5.33 8.43
C SER A 60 1.91 -6.68 8.65
N LYS A 61 2.34 -7.35 7.57
CA LYS A 61 3.12 -8.59 7.66
C LYS A 61 4.47 -8.38 8.38
N GLU A 62 5.19 -7.32 8.04
CA GLU A 62 6.46 -6.95 8.69
C GLU A 62 6.28 -6.73 10.21
N ILE A 63 5.26 -5.96 10.60
CA ILE A 63 4.94 -5.69 12.01
C ILE A 63 4.60 -6.99 12.75
N ASN A 64 3.77 -7.84 12.15
CA ASN A 64 3.39 -9.13 12.75
C ASN A 64 4.61 -10.03 12.99
N GLN A 65 5.52 -10.11 12.01
CA GLN A 65 6.75 -10.88 12.15
C GLN A 65 7.64 -10.32 13.27
N LEU A 66 7.93 -9.02 13.25
CA LEU A 66 8.77 -8.37 14.27
C LEU A 66 8.18 -8.51 15.67
N THR A 67 6.86 -8.43 15.80
CA THR A 67 6.16 -8.60 17.07
C THR A 67 6.32 -10.03 17.60
N ARG A 68 6.10 -11.05 16.75
CA ARG A 68 6.32 -12.46 17.12
C ARG A 68 7.77 -12.72 17.53
N GLU A 69 8.73 -12.18 16.80
CA GLU A 69 10.15 -12.31 17.14
C GLU A 69 10.48 -11.69 18.51
N LYS A 70 9.95 -10.49 18.80
CA LYS A 70 10.12 -9.83 20.11
C LYS A 70 9.51 -10.66 21.23
N ILE A 71 8.29 -11.18 21.06
CA ILE A 71 7.62 -12.05 22.02
C ILE A 71 8.47 -13.30 22.29
N ASN A 72 8.93 -13.98 21.23
CA ASN A 72 9.76 -15.17 21.35
C ASN A 72 11.08 -14.89 22.09
N LYS A 73 11.71 -13.74 21.83
CA LYS A 73 12.93 -13.31 22.56
C LYS A 73 12.66 -13.11 24.06
N ILE A 74 11.51 -12.55 24.43
CA ILE A 74 11.12 -12.37 25.84
C ILE A 74 10.89 -13.73 26.51
N ILE A 75 10.17 -14.65 25.84
CA ILE A 75 9.89 -15.99 26.38
C ILE A 75 11.20 -16.77 26.60
N LYS A 76 12.12 -16.76 25.63
CA LYS A 76 13.44 -17.43 25.77
C LYS A 76 14.23 -16.91 26.96
N LYS A 77 14.34 -15.58 27.11
CA LYS A 77 15.04 -14.95 28.25
C LYS A 77 14.42 -15.33 29.61
N LYS A 78 13.10 -15.54 29.67
CA LYS A 78 12.43 -15.96 30.91
C LYS A 78 12.77 -17.41 31.28
N ASN A 79 12.95 -18.28 30.28
CA ASN A 79 13.21 -19.70 30.47
C ASN A 79 14.71 -20.04 30.62
N GLU A 80 15.60 -19.05 30.47
CA GLU A 80 17.04 -19.16 30.74
C GLU A 80 17.39 -18.92 32.23
N LYS A 81 16.39 -18.64 33.08
CA LYS A 81 16.49 -18.62 34.55
C LYS A 81 15.91 -19.90 35.14
#